data_AF-A0A1G2UR06-F1
#
_entry.id   AF-A0A1G2UR06-F1
#
_cell.length_a   1.000
_cell.length_b   1.000
_cell.length_c   1.000
_cell.angle_alpha   90.00
_cell.angle_beta   90.00
_cell.angle_gamma   90.00
#
_symmetry.space_group_name_H-M   'P 1'
#
loop_
_entity.id
_entity.type
_entity.pdbx_description
1 polymer ?
#
loop_
_entity_poly.entity_id
_entity_poly.type
_entity_poly.pdbx_seq_one_letter_code
_entity_poly.pdbx_strand_id
1 'polypeptide(L)'
;MTQVVINFKTDAKLKSAAKDVLDEMGLNFSIAFNAYMKKLITERRIEFTTPEIPNARLRKAIKEADKEYKSGKLKFYTDMREMRKSLGV
;
A
#
# COMPACT_ATOMS: atom_id res chain seq x y z
N MET A 1 1.54 -30.26 -17.34
CA MET A 1 0.61 -29.20 -16.92
C MET A 1 -0.11 -28.69 -18.15
N THR A 2 -1.44 -28.64 -18.13
CA THR A 2 -2.24 -28.09 -19.23
C THR A 2 -2.11 -26.56 -19.23
N GLN A 3 -1.73 -25.99 -20.36
CA GLN A 3 -1.74 -24.54 -20.54
C GLN A 3 -3.15 -24.10 -20.92
N VAL A 4 -3.64 -23.07 -20.24
CA VAL A 4 -4.96 -22.48 -20.50
C VAL A 4 -4.76 -21.04 -20.93
N VAL A 5 -5.45 -20.63 -22.00
CA VAL A 5 -5.42 -19.25 -22.51
C VAL A 5 -6.52 -18.45 -21.83
N ILE A 6 -6.17 -17.29 -21.28
CA ILE A 6 -7.12 -16.34 -20.67
C ILE A 6 -7.22 -15.12 -21.57
N ASN A 7 -8.43 -14.87 -22.10
CA ASN A 7 -8.75 -13.66 -22.86
C ASN A 7 -9.60 -12.74 -22.00
N PHE A 8 -9.18 -11.48 -21.85
CA PHE A 8 -9.94 -10.45 -21.13
C PHE A 8 -10.00 -9.16 -21.95
N LYS A 9 -11.11 -8.42 -21.80
CA LYS A 9 -11.29 -7.11 -22.42
C LYS A 9 -10.63 -6.04 -21.54
N THR A 10 -9.90 -5.12 -22.16
CA THR A 10 -9.27 -3.98 -21.49
C THR A 10 -9.14 -2.82 -22.46
N ASP A 11 -8.91 -1.62 -21.93
CA ASP A 11 -8.63 -0.44 -22.75
C ASP A 11 -7.21 -0.49 -23.34
N ALA A 12 -7.06 0.01 -24.58
CA ALA A 12 -5.79 -0.03 -25.28
C ALA A 12 -4.71 0.84 -24.60
N LYS A 13 -5.09 2.01 -24.07
CA LYS A 13 -4.16 2.89 -23.35
C LYS A 13 -3.76 2.26 -22.02
N LEU A 14 -4.72 1.66 -21.30
CA LEU A 14 -4.44 0.94 -20.07
C LEU A 14 -3.45 -0.22 -20.30
N LYS A 15 -3.64 -1.01 -21.37
CA LYS A 15 -2.73 -2.09 -21.73
C LYS A 15 -1.32 -1.58 -22.05
N SER A 16 -1.20 -0.48 -22.78
CA SER A 16 0.10 0.11 -23.12
C SER A 16 0.82 0.59 -21.86
N ALA A 17 0.15 1.38 -21.02
CA ALA A 17 0.73 1.90 -19.79
C ALA A 17 1.18 0.78 -18.84
N ALA A 18 0.36 -0.28 -18.69
CA ALA A 18 0.75 -1.44 -17.90
C ALA A 18 1.94 -2.19 -18.50
N LYS A 19 2.06 -2.24 -19.83
CA LYS A 19 3.21 -2.86 -20.49
C LYS A 19 4.50 -2.11 -20.17
N ASP A 20 4.50 -0.78 -20.26
CA ASP A 20 5.68 0.04 -20.03
C ASP A 20 6.20 -0.16 -18.60
N VAL A 21 5.30 -0.14 -17.60
CA VAL A 21 5.65 -0.42 -16.19
C VAL A 21 6.23 -1.81 -15.99
N LEU A 22 5.65 -2.83 -16.64
CA LEU A 22 6.17 -4.19 -16.52
C LEU A 22 7.53 -4.35 -17.20
N ASP A 23 7.74 -3.72 -18.35
CA ASP A 23 9.01 -3.73 -19.08
C ASP A 23 10.12 -3.04 -18.27
N GLU A 24 9.83 -1.91 -17.59
CA GLU A 24 10.74 -1.26 -16.65
C GLU A 24 11.17 -2.18 -15.50
N MET A 25 10.27 -3.08 -15.08
CA MET A 25 10.53 -4.09 -14.06
C MET A 25 11.18 -5.38 -14.62
N GLY A 26 11.38 -5.48 -15.94
CA GLY A 26 11.88 -6.70 -16.60
C GLY A 26 10.89 -7.86 -16.59
N LEU A 27 9.59 -7.58 -16.48
CA LEU A 27 8.51 -8.55 -16.37
C LEU A 27 7.64 -8.55 -17.63
N ASN A 28 7.04 -9.70 -17.93
CA ASN A 28 5.96 -9.80 -18.91
C ASN A 28 4.59 -9.97 -18.21
N PHE A 29 3.51 -9.75 -18.96
CA PHE A 29 2.15 -9.90 -18.44
C PHE A 29 1.87 -11.29 -17.85
N SER A 30 2.38 -12.35 -18.46
CA SER A 30 2.15 -13.71 -17.98
C SER A 30 2.78 -13.94 -16.60
N ILE A 31 3.99 -13.42 -16.37
CA ILE A 31 4.66 -13.52 -15.07
C ILE A 31 3.89 -12.71 -14.02
N ALA A 32 3.59 -11.44 -14.32
CA ALA A 32 2.89 -10.54 -13.42
C ALA A 32 1.49 -11.06 -13.05
N PHE A 33 0.71 -11.48 -14.05
CA PHE A 33 -0.65 -11.97 -13.84
C PHE A 33 -0.69 -13.28 -13.04
N ASN A 34 0.21 -14.23 -13.35
CA ASN A 34 0.30 -15.47 -12.58
C ASN A 34 0.72 -15.22 -11.12
N ALA A 35 1.65 -14.28 -10.88
CA ALA A 35 2.04 -13.90 -9.52
C ALA A 35 0.85 -13.28 -8.76
N TYR A 36 0.09 -12.40 -9.41
CA TYR A 36 -1.10 -11.80 -8.82
C TYR A 36 -2.18 -12.83 -8.48
N MET A 37 -2.45 -13.79 -9.37
CA MET A 37 -3.39 -14.88 -9.10
C MET A 37 -2.97 -15.72 -7.89
N LYS A 38 -1.68 -16.04 -7.75
CA LYS A 38 -1.16 -16.75 -6.57
C LYS A 38 -1.39 -15.93 -5.30
N LYS A 39 -1.08 -14.62 -5.34
CA LYS A 39 -1.32 -13.71 -4.21
C LYS A 39 -2.81 -13.66 -3.84
N LEU A 40 -3.70 -13.56 -4.83
CA LEU A 40 -5.15 -13.58 -4.62
C LEU A 40 -5.62 -14.87 -3.93
N ILE A 41 -5.08 -16.03 -4.31
CA ILE A 41 -5.42 -17.32 -3.69
C ILE A 41 -4.93 -17.40 -2.25
N THR A 42 -3.70 -16.96 -1.99
CA THR A 42 -3.09 -17.02 -0.65
C THR A 42 -3.74 -16.04 0.32
N GLU A 43 -3.98 -14.80 -0.12
CA GLU A 43 -4.48 -13.73 0.76
C GLU A 43 -6.00 -13.63 0.80
N ARG A 44 -6.70 -14.23 -0.17
CA ARG A 44 -8.17 -14.18 -0.30
C ARG A 44 -8.76 -12.76 -0.26
N ARG A 45 -7.99 -11.77 -0.72
CA ARG A 45 -8.40 -10.37 -0.81
C ARG A 45 -7.88 -9.71 -2.07
N ILE A 46 -8.57 -8.67 -2.51
CA ILE A 46 -8.13 -7.78 -3.59
C ILE A 46 -7.70 -6.46 -2.96
N GLU A 47 -6.47 -6.04 -3.24
CA GLU A 47 -5.92 -4.78 -2.73
C GLU A 47 -6.23 -3.65 -3.73
N PHE A 48 -6.94 -2.62 -3.25
CA PHE A 48 -7.09 -1.36 -3.97
C PHE A 48 -6.29 -0.31 -3.21
N THR A 49 -5.13 0.05 -3.73
CA THR A 49 -4.33 1.14 -3.18
C THR A 49 -4.68 2.43 -3.93
N THR A 50 -4.76 3.51 -3.17
CA THR A 50 -4.71 4.87 -3.73
C THR A 50 -3.30 5.40 -3.48
N PRO A 51 -2.81 6.38 -4.27
CA PRO A 51 -1.57 7.07 -3.93
C PRO A 51 -1.63 7.51 -2.47
N GLU A 52 -0.61 7.19 -1.67
CA GLU A 52 -0.54 7.53 -0.24
C GLU A 52 -0.32 9.04 -0.02
N ILE A 53 -1.12 9.88 -0.66
CA ILE A 53 -1.12 11.32 -0.46
C ILE A 53 -1.84 11.57 0.87
N PRO A 54 -1.13 12.04 1.92
CA PRO A 54 -1.74 12.20 3.21
C PRO A 54 -2.91 13.17 3.12
N ASN A 55 -4.08 12.78 3.65
CA ASN A 55 -5.23 13.67 3.69
C ASN A 55 -4.94 14.89 4.60
N ALA A 56 -5.81 15.91 4.56
CA ALA A 56 -5.57 17.15 5.32
C ALA A 56 -5.38 16.90 6.83
N ARG A 57 -6.14 15.95 7.40
CA ARG A 57 -6.02 15.54 8.81
C ARG A 57 -4.66 14.91 9.09
N LEU A 58 -4.21 13.97 8.25
CA LEU A 58 -2.93 13.29 8.42
C LEU A 58 -1.75 14.26 8.24
N ARG A 59 -1.81 15.17 7.25
CA ARG A 59 -0.80 16.23 7.09
C ARG A 59 -0.69 17.13 8.31
N LYS A 60 -1.83 17.49 8.93
CA LYS A 60 -1.84 18.30 10.15
C LYS A 60 -1.22 17.53 11.32
N ALA A 61 -1.60 16.27 11.52
CA ALA A 61 -1.04 15.43 12.57
C ALA A 61 0.48 15.25 12.45
N ILE A 62 1.00 15.03 11.23
CA ILE A 62 2.45 14.94 10.98
C ILE A 62 3.15 16.26 11.36
N LYS A 63 2.58 17.41 10.98
CA LYS A 63 3.15 18.73 11.32
C LYS A 63 3.13 19.01 12.82
N GLU A 64 2.08 18.58 13.52
CA GLU A 64 1.97 18.73 14.98
C GLU A 64 3.00 17.85 15.69
N ALA A 65 3.13 16.59 15.28
CA ALA A 65 4.15 15.69 15.81
C ALA A 65 5.59 16.20 15.60
N ASP A 66 5.90 16.76 14.43
CA ASP A 66 7.23 17.34 14.15
C ASP A 66 7.52 18.57 15.04
N LYS A 67 6.51 19.40 15.32
CA LYS A 67 6.64 20.53 16.26
C LYS A 67 6.86 20.05 17.68
N GLU A 68 6.12 19.03 18.13
CA GLU A 68 6.30 18.44 19.46
C GLU A 68 7.69 17.84 19.63
N TYR A 69 8.18 17.11 18.62
CA TYR A 69 9.54 16.58 18.56
C TYR A 69 10.59 17.68 18.69
N LYS A 70 10.53 18.72 17.86
CA LYS A 70 11.47 19.84 17.88
C LYS A 70 11.43 20.66 19.18
N SER A 71 10.26 20.75 19.81
CA SER A 71 10.10 21.47 21.08
C SER A 71 10.54 20.67 22.31
N GLY A 72 10.88 19.38 22.15
CA GLY A 72 11.25 18.50 23.26
C GLY A 72 10.09 18.14 24.19
N LYS A 73 8.84 18.43 23.79
CA LYS A 73 7.62 18.20 24.61
C LYS A 73 6.96 16.86 24.34
N LEU A 74 7.69 15.92 23.72
CA LEU A 74 7.15 14.60 23.45
C LEU A 74 6.85 13.87 24.76
N LYS A 75 5.66 13.28 24.81
CA LYS A 75 5.28 12.40 25.91
C LYS A 75 5.91 11.03 25.66
N PHE A 76 6.79 10.64 26.57
CA PHE A 76 7.34 9.30 26.63
C PHE A 76 6.67 8.54 27.76
N TYR A 77 6.44 7.25 27.54
CA TYR A 77 5.89 6.35 28.54
C TYR A 77 6.88 5.21 28.74
N THR A 78 7.21 4.92 29.99
CA THR A 78 8.13 3.84 30.36
C THR A 78 7.39 2.55 30.74
N ASP A 79 6.09 2.64 31.03
CA ASP A 79 5.23 1.49 31.36
C ASP A 79 4.01 1.43 30.43
N MET A 80 3.69 0.22 29.97
CA MET A 80 2.58 -0.02 29.04
C MET A 80 1.22 0.38 29.62
N ARG A 81 1.01 0.26 30.94
CA ARG A 81 -0.24 0.65 31.61
C ARG A 81 -0.42 2.16 31.59
N GLU A 82 0.66 2.93 31.75
CA GLU A 82 0.62 4.39 31.65
C GLU A 82 0.31 4.85 30.23
N MET A 83 0.93 4.21 29.23
CA MET A 83 0.63 4.46 27.82
C MET A 83 -0.86 4.22 27.51
N ARG A 84 -1.40 3.05 27.93
CA ARG A 84 -2.81 2.69 27.73
C ARG A 84 -3.78 3.71 28.34
N LYS A 85 -3.55 4.10 29.61
CA LYS A 85 -4.31 5.17 30.26
C LYS A 85 -4.31 6.47 29.47
N SER A 86 -3.17 6.86 28.88
CA SER A 86 -3.08 8.11 28.10
C SER A 86 -3.82 8.06 26.77
N LEU A 87 -3.99 6.88 26.20
CA LEU A 87 -4.72 6.63 24.96
C LEU A 87 -6.22 6.40 25.18
N GLY A 88 -6.67 6.29 26.44
CA GLY A 88 -8.06 6.03 26.78
C GLY A 88 -8.53 4.62 26.42
N VAL A 89 -7.59 3.67 26.34
CA VAL A 89 -7.82 2.25 26.00
C VAL A 89 -7.22 1.30 27.03
#